data_AF-A0AAN5CAD4-F1
#
_entry.id   AF-A0AAN5CAD4-F1
#
_cell.length_a   1.000
_cell.length_b   1.000
_cell.length_c   1.000
_cell.angle_alpha   90.00
_cell.angle_beta   90.00
_cell.angle_gamma   90.00
#
_symmetry.space_group_name_H-M   'P 1'
#
loop_
_entity.id
_entity.type
_entity.pdbx_description
1 polymer ?
#
loop_
_entity_poly.entity_id
_entity_poly.type
_entity_poly.pdbx_seq_one_letter_code
_entity_poly.pdbx_strand_id
1 'polypeptide(L)'
;AEMEVAFDFTGTLPEGVAKIDTLVLQRNHPRRCWALQWAIDHMGALSTQAQKLRRQLTSYEKLLDSDEEQRLYMLWEKHPTKENCSIIIGMLKVGMKKLFLLDEKQRNYEVNALCVLDFFVHESKQRQGFGHVIFDAMLVKEVLQPYQLAIDRPSDAFLCFIQKHYEMSEPVWQSTNFVVFPVFFDDHQPRQNGAERRSFNMQPVSEKMPSSRNGSRPGSRSSSVCASPRHAYSHRGDTASGIIHGTAPVPTRPNYAPDTPQGRKNTRDFGHTSLW
;
A
#
# COMPACT_ATOMS: atom_id res chain seq x y z
N ALA A 1 -8.03 14.05 -30.07
CA ALA A 1 -6.69 14.58 -30.42
C ALA A 1 -5.66 13.63 -29.85
N GLU A 2 -4.50 13.46 -30.49
CA GLU A 2 -3.40 12.66 -29.92
C GLU A 2 -2.68 13.45 -28.82
N MET A 3 -1.97 12.76 -27.94
CA MET A 3 -1.15 13.42 -26.91
C MET A 3 0.22 13.74 -27.49
N GLU A 4 0.34 14.95 -28.04
CA GLU A 4 1.60 15.48 -28.58
C GLU A 4 2.40 16.22 -27.49
N VAL A 5 3.72 16.08 -27.57
CA VAL A 5 4.70 16.83 -26.77
C VAL A 5 5.62 17.56 -27.73
N ALA A 6 5.78 18.88 -27.56
CA ALA A 6 6.71 19.70 -28.35
C ALA A 6 8.17 19.49 -27.90
N PHE A 7 8.63 18.24 -27.93
CA PHE A 7 9.97 17.80 -27.61
C PHE A 7 10.29 16.49 -28.35
N ASP A 8 11.51 16.33 -28.86
CA ASP A 8 11.98 15.06 -29.43
C ASP A 8 12.63 14.20 -28.33
N PHE A 9 12.02 13.07 -27.98
CA PHE A 9 12.62 12.14 -27.02
C PHE A 9 13.76 11.31 -27.59
N THR A 10 14.04 11.40 -28.90
CA THR A 10 15.17 10.70 -29.54
C THR A 10 16.47 11.02 -28.81
N GLY A 11 17.19 9.99 -28.37
CA GLY A 11 18.44 10.13 -27.59
C GLY A 11 18.24 10.42 -26.10
N THR A 12 17.04 10.81 -25.66
CA THR A 12 16.68 10.94 -24.23
C THR A 12 16.12 9.63 -23.68
N LEU A 13 15.20 9.03 -24.44
CA LEU A 13 14.57 7.74 -24.17
C LEU A 13 14.76 6.82 -25.39
N PRO A 14 14.79 5.49 -25.20
CA PRO A 14 14.71 4.57 -26.33
C PRO A 14 13.35 4.73 -27.03
N GLU A 15 13.35 4.66 -28.35
CA GLU A 15 12.13 4.71 -29.16
C GLU A 15 11.23 3.49 -28.87
N GLY A 16 9.90 3.69 -28.92
CA GLY A 16 8.94 2.68 -28.52
C GLY A 16 8.71 2.65 -27.01
N VAL A 17 8.83 1.47 -26.39
CA VAL A 17 8.56 1.30 -24.95
C VAL A 17 9.82 1.58 -24.12
N ALA A 18 9.84 2.76 -23.49
CA ALA A 18 10.89 3.18 -22.56
C ALA A 18 10.59 2.72 -21.12
N LYS A 19 11.57 2.07 -20.48
CA LYS A 19 11.56 1.82 -19.03
C LYS A 19 12.14 3.05 -18.32
N ILE A 20 11.33 3.67 -17.49
CA ILE A 20 11.65 4.88 -16.73
C ILE A 20 11.67 4.49 -15.26
N ASP A 21 12.88 4.39 -14.70
CA ASP A 21 13.12 4.18 -13.28
C ASP A 21 13.67 5.45 -12.63
N THR A 22 13.96 5.39 -11.33
CA THR A 22 14.51 6.51 -10.55
C THR A 22 15.80 7.07 -11.17
N LEU A 23 16.67 6.24 -11.74
CA LEU A 23 17.92 6.69 -12.36
C LEU A 23 17.66 7.47 -13.65
N VAL A 24 16.71 7.00 -14.48
CA VAL A 24 16.29 7.73 -15.70
C VAL A 24 15.67 9.08 -15.34
N LEU A 25 14.82 9.13 -14.30
CA LEU A 25 14.21 10.37 -13.82
C LEU A 25 15.29 11.36 -13.32
N GLN A 26 16.21 10.91 -12.47
CA GLN A 26 17.30 11.75 -11.96
C GLN A 26 18.22 12.26 -13.08
N ARG A 27 18.56 11.41 -14.05
CA ARG A 27 19.41 11.79 -15.21
C ARG A 27 18.73 12.83 -16.10
N ASN A 28 17.41 12.72 -16.25
CA ASN A 28 16.55 13.58 -17.06
C ASN A 28 15.72 14.53 -16.18
N HIS A 29 16.35 15.09 -15.14
CA HIS A 29 15.72 16.04 -14.24
C HIS A 29 14.98 17.16 -15.00
N PRO A 30 13.87 17.72 -14.50
CA PRO A 30 13.02 18.69 -15.22
C PRO A 30 13.76 19.91 -15.78
N ARG A 31 14.83 20.34 -15.11
CA ARG A 31 15.72 21.42 -15.62
C ARG A 31 16.43 21.07 -16.93
N ARG A 32 16.66 19.78 -17.20
CA ARG A 32 17.27 19.24 -18.41
C ARG A 32 16.21 18.77 -19.41
N CYS A 33 15.18 18.08 -18.94
CA CYS A 33 14.10 17.55 -19.78
C CYS A 33 12.74 17.79 -19.10
N TRP A 34 12.22 19.01 -19.25
CA TRP A 34 10.90 19.37 -18.72
C TRP A 34 9.78 18.50 -19.32
N ALA A 35 9.96 18.09 -20.58
CA ALA A 35 9.00 17.32 -21.35
C ALA A 35 8.72 15.94 -20.74
N LEU A 36 9.71 15.33 -20.08
CA LEU A 36 9.53 14.03 -19.42
C LEU A 36 8.59 14.15 -18.21
N GLN A 37 8.83 15.13 -17.34
CA GLN A 37 7.93 15.41 -16.21
C GLN A 37 6.52 15.69 -16.71
N TRP A 38 6.40 16.60 -17.68
CA TRP A 38 5.10 16.96 -18.26
C TRP A 38 4.37 15.75 -18.83
N ALA A 39 5.05 14.90 -19.60
CA ALA A 39 4.44 13.70 -20.19
C ALA A 39 3.92 12.72 -19.12
N ILE A 40 4.70 12.48 -18.06
CA ILE A 40 4.30 11.61 -16.94
C ILE A 40 3.10 12.21 -16.20
N ASP A 41 3.17 13.49 -15.83
CA ASP A 41 2.13 14.16 -15.06
C ASP A 41 0.82 14.25 -15.85
N HIS A 42 0.91 14.52 -17.15
CA HIS A 42 -0.26 14.61 -18.02
C HIS A 42 -0.89 13.23 -18.28
N MET A 43 -0.10 12.20 -18.56
CA MET A 43 -0.61 10.81 -18.67
C MET A 43 -1.24 10.34 -17.36
N GLY A 44 -0.63 10.67 -16.22
CA GLY A 44 -1.19 10.41 -14.90
C GLY A 44 -2.54 11.09 -14.67
N ALA A 45 -2.68 12.34 -15.08
CA ALA A 45 -3.94 13.08 -14.97
C ALA A 45 -5.03 12.45 -15.85
N LEU A 46 -4.71 12.09 -17.10
CA LEU A 46 -5.64 11.42 -18.01
C LEU A 46 -6.07 10.05 -17.48
N SER A 47 -5.13 9.25 -16.96
CA SER A 47 -5.44 7.96 -16.33
C SER A 47 -6.40 8.13 -15.14
N THR A 48 -6.16 9.15 -14.32
CA THR A 48 -6.99 9.48 -13.15
C THR A 48 -8.43 9.82 -13.56
N GLN A 49 -8.58 10.60 -14.64
CA GLN A 49 -9.89 10.96 -15.20
C GLN A 49 -10.60 9.73 -15.76
N ALA A 50 -9.92 8.90 -16.56
CA ALA A 50 -10.49 7.70 -17.15
C ALA A 50 -10.97 6.69 -16.10
N GLN A 51 -10.21 6.52 -15.01
CA GLN A 51 -10.56 5.64 -13.89
C GLN A 51 -11.49 6.30 -12.86
N LYS A 52 -11.88 7.57 -13.06
CA LYS A 52 -12.74 8.36 -12.15
C LYS A 52 -12.21 8.42 -10.71
N LEU A 53 -10.88 8.50 -10.58
CA LEU A 53 -10.22 8.58 -9.28
C LEU A 53 -10.20 10.01 -8.76
N ARG A 54 -10.27 10.17 -7.43
CA ARG A 54 -10.22 11.49 -6.78
C ARG A 54 -8.81 12.08 -6.73
N ARG A 55 -7.78 11.24 -6.75
CA ARG A 55 -6.38 11.64 -6.61
C ARG A 55 -5.57 10.95 -7.68
N GLN A 56 -4.63 11.70 -8.26
CA GLN A 56 -3.73 11.19 -9.27
C GLN A 56 -2.77 10.16 -8.69
N LEU A 57 -2.72 8.95 -9.25
CA LEU A 57 -1.86 7.88 -8.74
C LEU A 57 -0.42 7.97 -9.25
N THR A 58 -0.22 8.58 -10.40
CA THR A 58 1.07 8.58 -11.12
C THR A 58 1.45 10.01 -11.44
N SER A 59 2.57 10.49 -10.91
CA SER A 59 3.18 11.77 -11.24
C SER A 59 4.71 11.64 -11.13
N TYR A 60 5.45 12.54 -11.75
CA TYR A 60 6.91 12.56 -11.71
C TYR A 60 7.42 12.57 -10.27
N GLU A 61 6.89 13.46 -9.43
CA GLU A 61 7.26 13.57 -8.01
C GLU A 61 7.00 12.26 -7.26
N LYS A 62 5.83 11.63 -7.47
CA LYS A 62 5.49 10.37 -6.80
C LYS A 62 6.38 9.20 -7.20
N LEU A 63 6.86 9.19 -8.44
CA LEU A 63 7.80 8.17 -8.91
C LEU A 63 9.21 8.41 -8.35
N LEU A 64 9.60 9.66 -8.13
CA LEU A 64 10.93 10.01 -7.59
C LEU A 64 11.00 9.80 -6.07
N ASP A 65 9.94 10.17 -5.35
CA ASP A 65 9.88 10.16 -3.88
C ASP A 65 9.40 8.81 -3.31
N SER A 66 9.20 7.79 -4.15
CA SER A 66 8.76 6.47 -3.67
C SER A 66 9.90 5.71 -3.02
N ASP A 67 9.72 5.29 -1.76
CA ASP A 67 10.61 4.35 -1.08
C ASP A 67 10.57 2.93 -1.69
N GLU A 68 9.54 2.64 -2.50
CA GLU A 68 9.36 1.37 -3.18
C GLU A 68 9.94 1.43 -4.59
N GLU A 69 10.44 0.30 -5.07
CA GLU A 69 10.97 0.19 -6.44
C GLU A 69 9.84 0.25 -7.49
N GLN A 70 9.40 1.46 -7.82
CA GLN A 70 8.43 1.73 -8.87
C GLN A 70 9.13 2.04 -10.19
N ARG A 71 8.58 1.50 -11.29
CA ARG A 71 9.03 1.78 -12.66
C ARG A 71 7.83 2.12 -13.54
N LEU A 72 8.04 3.03 -14.47
CA LEU A 72 7.05 3.41 -15.48
C LEU A 72 7.52 2.93 -16.86
N TYR A 73 6.66 2.20 -17.55
CA TYR A 73 6.84 1.84 -18.95
C TYR A 73 6.01 2.79 -19.80
N MET A 74 6.67 3.65 -20.58
CA MET A 74 6.00 4.63 -21.42
C MET A 74 6.22 4.28 -22.89
N LEU A 75 5.14 4.15 -23.66
CA LEU A 75 5.19 4.00 -25.11
C LEU A 75 5.04 5.37 -25.76
N TRP A 76 6.01 5.72 -26.59
CA TRP A 76 6.02 6.95 -27.37
C TRP A 76 6.56 6.69 -28.78
N GLU A 77 6.18 7.56 -29.71
CA GLU A 77 6.63 7.56 -31.10
C GLU A 77 7.03 8.98 -31.53
N LYS A 78 7.98 9.11 -32.46
CA LYS A 78 8.31 10.41 -33.04
C LYS A 78 7.18 10.87 -33.96
N HIS A 79 6.83 12.16 -33.90
CA HIS A 79 5.78 12.68 -34.75
C HIS A 79 6.20 12.62 -36.24
N PRO A 80 5.37 12.08 -37.16
CA PRO A 80 5.78 11.84 -38.54
C PRO A 80 6.01 13.11 -39.36
N THR A 81 5.24 14.17 -39.10
CA THR A 81 5.32 15.43 -39.87
C THR A 81 5.95 16.62 -39.14
N LYS A 82 5.89 16.67 -37.80
CA LYS A 82 6.41 17.79 -37.00
C LYS A 82 7.80 17.45 -36.49
N GLU A 83 8.79 18.21 -36.94
CA GLU A 83 10.12 18.16 -36.36
C GLU A 83 10.08 18.59 -34.88
N ASN A 84 10.90 17.95 -34.04
CA ASN A 84 10.96 18.19 -32.59
C ASN A 84 9.67 17.92 -31.82
N CYS A 85 8.84 16.98 -32.28
CA CYS A 85 7.61 16.59 -31.61
C CYS A 85 7.55 15.07 -31.43
N SER A 86 7.03 14.65 -30.29
CA SER A 86 6.81 13.23 -29.94
C SER A 86 5.34 13.02 -29.56
N ILE A 87 4.81 11.84 -29.84
CA ILE A 87 3.46 11.43 -29.48
C ILE A 87 3.56 10.40 -28.35
N ILE A 88 2.87 10.65 -27.25
CA ILE A 88 2.77 9.70 -26.13
C ILE A 88 1.51 8.85 -26.34
N ILE A 89 1.68 7.53 -26.33
CA ILE A 89 0.61 6.59 -26.63
C ILE A 89 0.00 6.01 -25.36
N GLY A 90 0.84 5.60 -24.41
CA GLY A 90 0.39 4.85 -23.24
C GLY A 90 1.46 4.75 -22.16
N MET A 91 1.03 4.42 -20.95
CA MET A 91 1.89 4.17 -19.81
C MET A 91 1.43 2.95 -19.00
N LEU A 92 2.37 2.24 -18.39
CA LEU A 92 2.14 1.16 -17.45
C LEU A 92 3.10 1.34 -16.25
N LYS A 93 2.54 1.59 -15.08
CA LYS A 93 3.30 1.70 -13.83
C LYS A 93 3.27 0.37 -13.10
N VAL A 94 4.44 -0.09 -12.70
CA VAL A 94 4.62 -1.29 -11.88
C VAL A 94 5.48 -0.99 -10.65
N GLY A 95 5.36 -1.80 -9.61
CA GLY A 95 6.23 -1.70 -8.43
C GLY A 95 6.15 -2.91 -7.52
N MET A 96 7.23 -3.17 -6.78
CA MET A 96 7.27 -4.26 -5.80
C MET A 96 6.38 -3.93 -4.59
N LYS A 97 5.53 -4.86 -4.20
CA LYS A 97 4.68 -4.74 -3.01
C LYS A 97 4.74 -5.99 -2.17
N LYS A 98 4.83 -5.78 -0.86
CA LYS A 98 4.61 -6.83 0.12
C LYS A 98 3.10 -7.04 0.32
N LEU A 99 2.60 -8.17 -0.14
CA LEU A 99 1.19 -8.54 -0.11
C LEU A 99 0.93 -9.66 0.89
N PHE A 100 -0.23 -9.57 1.54
CA PHE A 100 -0.81 -10.65 2.33
C PHE A 100 -2.04 -11.14 1.57
N LEU A 101 -1.93 -12.33 1.00
CA LEU A 101 -2.90 -12.89 0.06
C LEU A 101 -3.57 -14.12 0.66
N LEU A 102 -4.78 -14.39 0.19
CA LEU A 102 -5.56 -15.56 0.56
C LEU A 102 -5.93 -16.32 -0.71
N ASP A 103 -5.71 -17.64 -0.70
CA ASP A 103 -6.17 -18.51 -1.78
C ASP A 103 -7.63 -18.97 -1.57
N GLU A 104 -8.16 -19.71 -2.53
CA GLU A 104 -9.52 -20.27 -2.46
C GLU A 104 -9.72 -21.22 -1.27
N LYS A 105 -8.65 -21.86 -0.80
CA LYS A 105 -8.63 -22.76 0.37
C LYS A 105 -8.43 -22.02 1.69
N GLN A 106 -8.50 -20.69 1.68
CA GLN A 106 -8.30 -19.83 2.85
C GLN A 106 -6.91 -19.97 3.51
N ARG A 107 -5.90 -20.35 2.73
CA ARG A 107 -4.49 -20.37 3.16
C ARG A 107 -3.89 -19.00 2.95
N ASN A 108 -3.14 -18.54 3.94
CA ASN A 108 -2.51 -17.23 3.93
C ASN A 108 -1.13 -17.30 3.28
N TYR A 109 -0.80 -16.29 2.48
CA TYR A 109 0.47 -16.13 1.79
C TYR A 109 1.04 -14.75 2.09
N GLU A 110 2.34 -14.68 2.38
CA GLU A 110 3.07 -13.43 2.53
C GLU A 110 4.12 -13.39 1.42
N VAL A 111 3.91 -12.52 0.43
CA VAL A 111 4.68 -12.51 -0.82
C VAL A 111 5.14 -11.09 -1.13
N ASN A 112 6.37 -10.92 -1.58
CA ASN A 112 6.81 -9.69 -2.22
C ASN A 112 6.73 -9.86 -3.73
N ALA A 113 5.72 -9.27 -4.37
CA ALA A 113 5.41 -9.49 -5.79
C ALA A 113 5.45 -8.19 -6.58
N LEU A 114 5.80 -8.29 -7.87
CA LEU A 114 5.68 -7.16 -8.79
C LEU A 114 4.20 -6.93 -9.08
N CYS A 115 3.77 -5.69 -8.85
CA CYS A 115 2.38 -5.30 -9.00
C CYS A 115 2.18 -4.33 -10.15
N VAL A 116 1.08 -4.49 -10.89
CA VAL A 116 0.58 -3.46 -11.80
C VAL A 116 -0.22 -2.45 -10.97
N LEU A 117 0.22 -1.18 -11.00
CA LEU A 117 -0.27 -0.12 -10.11
C LEU A 117 -1.06 0.98 -10.83
N ASP A 118 -0.83 1.15 -12.13
CA ASP A 118 -1.58 2.08 -12.99
C ASP A 118 -1.35 1.67 -14.44
N PHE A 119 -2.39 1.64 -15.27
CA PHE A 119 -2.26 1.26 -16.68
C PHE A 119 -3.23 2.06 -17.54
N PHE A 120 -2.68 2.80 -18.50
CA PHE A 120 -3.47 3.71 -19.32
C PHE A 120 -2.92 3.83 -20.73
N VAL A 121 -3.82 3.74 -21.71
CA VAL A 121 -3.54 4.04 -23.12
C VAL A 121 -4.45 5.20 -23.51
N HIS A 122 -3.89 6.20 -24.18
CA HIS A 122 -4.62 7.37 -24.63
C HIS A 122 -5.85 6.96 -25.46
N GLU A 123 -6.99 7.61 -25.22
CA GLU A 123 -8.30 7.20 -25.77
C GLU A 123 -8.29 7.03 -27.29
N SER A 124 -7.61 7.93 -28.01
CA SER A 124 -7.47 7.86 -29.48
C SER A 124 -6.68 6.66 -30.00
N LYS A 125 -5.93 5.97 -29.13
CA LYS A 125 -5.06 4.83 -29.44
C LYS A 125 -5.55 3.53 -28.78
N GLN A 126 -6.67 3.57 -28.04
CA GLN A 126 -7.22 2.36 -27.41
C GLN A 126 -7.71 1.34 -28.45
N ARG A 127 -7.70 0.06 -28.05
CA ARG A 127 -8.13 -1.09 -28.87
C ARG A 127 -7.34 -1.33 -30.18
N GLN A 128 -6.20 -0.66 -30.36
CA GLN A 128 -5.29 -0.84 -31.51
C GLN A 128 -4.08 -1.75 -31.19
N GLY A 129 -4.07 -2.42 -30.03
CA GLY A 129 -2.99 -3.34 -29.63
C GLY A 129 -1.86 -2.70 -28.81
N PHE A 130 -1.80 -1.38 -28.69
CA PHE A 130 -0.73 -0.71 -27.93
C PHE A 130 -0.65 -1.09 -26.45
N GLY A 131 -1.79 -1.41 -25.82
CA GLY A 131 -1.77 -1.94 -24.45
C GLY A 131 -1.02 -3.26 -24.34
N HIS A 132 -1.17 -4.14 -25.34
CA HIS A 132 -0.43 -5.40 -25.41
C HIS A 132 1.06 -5.16 -25.60
N VAL A 133 1.42 -4.26 -26.52
CA VAL A 133 2.83 -3.87 -26.76
C VAL A 133 3.53 -3.38 -25.49
N ILE A 134 2.87 -2.51 -24.72
CA ILE A 134 3.43 -1.99 -23.46
C ILE A 134 3.59 -3.11 -22.43
N PHE A 135 2.58 -3.96 -22.28
CA PHE A 135 2.56 -5.01 -21.27
C PHE A 135 3.58 -6.11 -21.58
N ASP A 136 3.67 -6.57 -22.83
CA ASP A 136 4.68 -7.54 -23.27
C ASP A 136 6.10 -7.01 -23.06
N ALA A 137 6.34 -5.74 -23.43
CA ALA A 137 7.64 -5.13 -23.21
C ALA A 137 8.02 -5.06 -21.73
N MET A 138 7.04 -4.84 -20.85
CA MET A 138 7.24 -4.90 -19.40
C MET A 138 7.57 -6.33 -18.94
N LEU A 139 6.81 -7.34 -19.36
CA LEU A 139 7.07 -8.75 -19.02
C LEU A 139 8.48 -9.20 -19.42
N VAL A 140 8.90 -8.87 -20.65
CA VAL A 140 10.25 -9.19 -21.15
C VAL A 140 11.34 -8.48 -20.34
N LYS A 141 11.15 -7.21 -20.00
CA LYS A 141 12.14 -6.40 -19.27
C LYS A 141 12.23 -6.74 -17.77
N GLU A 142 11.14 -7.24 -17.18
CA GLU A 142 11.12 -7.71 -15.78
C GLU A 142 11.39 -9.22 -15.67
N VAL A 143 11.45 -9.95 -16.78
CA VAL A 143 11.67 -11.41 -16.85
C VAL A 143 10.61 -12.16 -16.05
N LEU A 144 9.34 -11.83 -16.30
CA LEU A 144 8.19 -12.40 -15.59
C LEU A 144 7.19 -13.01 -16.56
N GLN A 145 6.43 -13.99 -16.03
CA GLN A 145 5.21 -14.46 -16.67
C GLN A 145 3.99 -13.66 -16.16
N PRO A 146 2.93 -13.51 -16.97
CA PRO A 146 1.74 -12.75 -16.58
C PRO A 146 1.11 -13.20 -15.25
N TYR A 147 1.10 -14.52 -14.98
CA TYR A 147 0.48 -15.10 -13.79
C TYR A 147 1.24 -14.82 -12.49
N GLN A 148 2.47 -14.31 -12.57
CA GLN A 148 3.30 -13.96 -11.42
C GLN A 148 3.06 -12.51 -10.95
N LEU A 149 2.17 -11.78 -11.63
CA LEU A 149 1.82 -10.40 -11.30
C LEU A 149 0.60 -10.34 -10.40
N ALA A 150 0.62 -9.38 -9.47
CA ALA A 150 -0.58 -8.93 -8.80
C ALA A 150 -1.06 -7.61 -9.42
N ILE A 151 -2.37 -7.37 -9.43
CA ILE A 151 -2.97 -6.19 -10.05
C ILE A 151 -3.74 -5.40 -9.01
N ASP A 152 -3.39 -4.13 -8.79
CA ASP A 152 -4.11 -3.22 -7.88
C ASP A 152 -5.36 -2.68 -8.58
N ARG A 153 -6.55 -3.01 -8.05
CA ARG A 153 -7.85 -2.49 -8.52
C ARG A 153 -8.03 -2.53 -10.04
N PRO A 154 -7.96 -3.71 -10.68
CA PRO A 154 -8.16 -3.80 -12.12
C PRO A 154 -9.55 -3.31 -12.53
N SER A 155 -9.62 -2.61 -13.66
CA SER A 155 -10.91 -2.35 -14.32
C SER A 155 -11.39 -3.60 -15.07
N ASP A 156 -12.71 -3.69 -15.33
CA ASP A 156 -13.27 -4.78 -16.15
C ASP A 156 -12.62 -4.86 -17.53
N ALA A 157 -12.32 -3.71 -18.13
CA ALA A 157 -11.61 -3.64 -19.41
C ALA A 157 -10.21 -4.24 -19.33
N PHE A 158 -9.53 -4.09 -18.18
CA PHE A 158 -8.21 -4.65 -17.96
C PHE A 158 -8.28 -6.17 -17.70
N LEU A 159 -9.27 -6.66 -16.95
CA LEU A 159 -9.50 -8.10 -16.78
C LEU A 159 -9.78 -8.79 -18.12
N CYS A 160 -10.64 -8.20 -18.96
CA CYS A 160 -10.89 -8.70 -20.32
C CYS A 160 -9.63 -8.68 -21.19
N PHE A 161 -8.76 -7.67 -21.03
CA PHE A 161 -7.47 -7.61 -21.72
C PHE A 161 -6.56 -8.77 -21.29
N ILE A 162 -6.45 -9.01 -19.98
CA ILE A 162 -5.64 -10.08 -19.42
C ILE A 162 -6.14 -11.46 -19.90
N GLN A 163 -7.45 -11.69 -19.84
CA GLN A 163 -8.05 -12.94 -20.31
C GLN A 163 -7.80 -13.17 -21.81
N LYS A 164 -7.95 -12.12 -22.64
CA LYS A 164 -7.77 -12.22 -24.09
C LYS A 164 -6.32 -12.51 -24.50
N HIS A 165 -5.35 -11.86 -23.85
CA HIS A 165 -3.96 -11.86 -24.31
C HIS A 165 -3.08 -12.89 -23.59
N TYR A 166 -3.42 -13.26 -22.36
CA TYR A 166 -2.61 -14.16 -21.54
C TYR A 166 -3.40 -15.37 -21.03
N GLU A 167 -4.63 -15.56 -21.49
CA GLU A 167 -5.48 -16.73 -21.19
C GLU A 167 -5.70 -16.95 -19.68
N MET A 168 -5.56 -15.89 -18.88
CA MET A 168 -5.78 -15.95 -17.44
C MET A 168 -7.24 -15.61 -17.11
N SER A 169 -7.96 -16.60 -16.59
CA SER A 169 -9.34 -16.49 -16.13
C SER A 169 -9.45 -16.70 -14.62
N GLU A 170 -10.64 -16.44 -14.06
CA GLU A 170 -10.94 -16.67 -12.64
C GLU A 170 -10.10 -15.81 -11.69
N PRO A 171 -10.22 -14.46 -11.75
CA PRO A 171 -9.50 -13.57 -10.86
C PRO A 171 -9.88 -13.82 -9.39
N VAL A 172 -8.87 -14.01 -8.54
CA VAL A 172 -9.01 -14.17 -7.10
C VAL A 172 -8.93 -12.81 -6.43
N TRP A 173 -10.08 -12.25 -6.11
CA TRP A 173 -10.20 -10.94 -5.46
C TRP A 173 -9.80 -10.98 -4.00
N GLN A 174 -8.90 -10.07 -3.62
CA GLN A 174 -8.44 -9.91 -2.24
C GLN A 174 -9.19 -8.77 -1.56
N SER A 175 -9.30 -8.84 -0.23
CA SER A 175 -9.89 -7.76 0.59
C SER A 175 -9.14 -6.43 0.48
N THR A 176 -7.87 -6.47 0.08
CA THR A 176 -7.01 -5.29 -0.16
C THR A 176 -7.25 -4.64 -1.53
N ASN A 177 -8.20 -5.14 -2.33
CA ASN A 177 -8.49 -4.78 -3.71
C ASN A 177 -7.42 -5.20 -4.74
N PHE A 178 -6.42 -5.97 -4.33
CA PHE A 178 -5.55 -6.65 -5.26
C PHE A 178 -6.26 -7.83 -5.89
N VAL A 179 -5.87 -8.15 -7.12
CA VAL A 179 -6.29 -9.33 -7.85
C VAL A 179 -5.05 -10.12 -8.25
N VAL A 180 -5.11 -11.42 -8.03
CA VAL A 180 -4.16 -12.42 -8.54
C VAL A 180 -4.95 -13.52 -9.24
N PHE A 181 -4.26 -14.43 -9.92
CA PHE A 181 -4.87 -15.58 -10.58
C PHE A 181 -4.48 -16.87 -9.84
N PRO A 182 -5.24 -17.98 -9.95
CA PRO A 182 -4.98 -19.19 -9.17
C PRO A 182 -3.54 -19.71 -9.28
N VAL A 183 -2.97 -19.69 -10.48
CA VAL A 183 -1.59 -20.13 -10.77
C VAL A 183 -0.52 -19.28 -10.05
N PHE A 184 -0.86 -18.05 -9.62
CA PHE A 184 0.03 -17.21 -8.82
C PHE A 184 0.49 -17.93 -7.54
N PHE A 185 -0.38 -18.72 -6.91
CA PHE A 185 -0.08 -19.36 -5.63
C PHE A 185 0.81 -20.60 -5.77
N ASP A 186 0.98 -21.16 -6.98
CA ASP A 186 1.78 -22.37 -7.21
C ASP A 186 3.28 -22.11 -7.01
N ASP A 187 3.73 -20.88 -7.27
CA ASP A 187 5.11 -20.43 -7.08
C ASP A 187 5.42 -20.04 -5.61
N HIS A 188 4.43 -20.12 -4.71
CA HIS A 188 4.55 -19.60 -3.35
C HIS A 188 4.21 -20.64 -2.29
N GLN A 189 4.90 -20.55 -1.15
CA GLN A 189 4.58 -21.40 0.01
C GLN A 189 3.59 -20.67 0.93
N PRO A 190 2.54 -21.36 1.41
CA PRO A 190 1.64 -20.78 2.37
C PRO A 190 2.40 -20.47 3.66
N ARG A 191 2.07 -19.34 4.27
CA ARG A 191 2.61 -18.96 5.57
C ARG A 191 2.18 -20.03 6.57
N GLN A 192 3.16 -20.74 7.12
CA GLN A 192 2.88 -21.66 8.22
C GLN A 192 2.42 -20.80 9.40
N ASN A 193 1.19 -21.01 9.86
CA ASN A 193 0.76 -20.47 11.13
C ASN A 193 1.67 -21.09 12.19
N GLY A 194 2.73 -20.37 12.54
CA GLY A 194 3.55 -20.68 13.68
C GLY A 194 2.63 -20.69 14.89
N ALA A 195 2.18 -21.87 15.29
CA ALA A 195 1.80 -22.18 16.65
C ALA A 195 3.06 -22.14 17.53
N GLU A 196 3.89 -21.11 17.41
CA GLU A 196 4.68 -20.66 18.54
C GLU A 196 3.69 -20.00 19.48
N ARG A 197 3.04 -20.84 20.28
CA ARG A 197 2.75 -20.46 21.66
C ARG A 197 4.06 -19.87 22.16
N ARG A 198 4.14 -18.54 22.25
CA ARG A 198 5.03 -17.91 23.21
C ARG A 198 4.54 -18.44 24.56
N SER A 199 5.08 -19.58 24.95
CA SER A 199 5.09 -20.05 26.32
C SER A 199 5.83 -18.95 27.07
N PHE A 200 5.09 -17.93 27.50
CA PHE A 200 5.54 -17.05 28.56
C PHE A 200 5.76 -17.98 29.74
N ASN A 201 7.02 -18.36 29.92
CA ASN A 201 7.53 -19.12 31.03
C ASN A 201 7.38 -18.22 32.27
N MET A 202 6.15 -18.14 32.80
CA MET A 202 5.88 -17.60 34.13
C MET A 202 6.44 -18.61 35.12
N GLN A 203 7.73 -18.51 35.40
CA GLN A 203 8.29 -19.14 36.60
C GLN A 203 7.70 -18.43 37.83
N PRO A 204 7.11 -19.16 38.79
CA PRO A 204 6.67 -18.56 40.03
C PRO A 204 7.91 -18.32 40.90
N VAL A 205 8.41 -17.08 40.97
CA VAL A 205 9.40 -16.68 41.97
C VAL A 205 8.66 -16.48 43.30
N SER A 206 8.55 -17.56 44.06
CA SER A 206 8.34 -17.50 45.50
C SER A 206 9.70 -17.70 46.15
N GLU A 207 10.27 -16.65 46.74
CA GLU A 207 11.11 -16.81 47.92
C GLU A 207 11.25 -15.50 48.70
N LYS A 208 10.62 -15.50 49.88
CA LYS A 208 10.91 -14.59 51.00
C LYS A 208 12.39 -14.74 51.38
N MET A 209 13.10 -13.63 51.59
CA MET A 209 14.28 -13.63 52.46
C MET A 209 14.30 -12.39 53.38
N PRO A 210 14.87 -12.51 54.59
CA PRO A 210 14.56 -11.65 55.74
C PRO A 210 15.48 -10.43 55.86
N SER A 211 15.00 -9.48 56.65
CA SER A 211 15.71 -8.33 57.19
C SER A 211 16.87 -8.72 58.13
N SER A 212 18.05 -8.12 57.98
CA SER A 212 18.87 -7.67 59.11
C SER A 212 19.95 -6.64 58.72
N ARG A 213 20.46 -5.98 59.75
CA ARG A 213 21.04 -4.63 59.91
C ARG A 213 22.56 -4.49 59.71
N ASN A 214 22.95 -3.19 59.74
CA ASN A 214 24.23 -2.55 60.08
C ASN A 214 25.25 -2.39 58.93
N GLY A 215 25.88 -1.24 58.68
CA GLY A 215 25.89 0.07 59.35
C GLY A 215 26.93 1.00 58.69
N SER A 216 26.88 2.29 59.08
CA SER A 216 27.95 3.31 58.99
C SER A 216 28.01 4.31 57.80
N ARG A 217 27.85 5.57 58.19
CA ARG A 217 27.92 6.92 57.55
C ARG A 217 29.35 7.37 57.13
N PRO A 218 29.63 8.63 56.69
CA PRO A 218 28.78 9.73 56.17
C PRO A 218 29.35 10.45 54.91
N GLY A 219 28.56 11.33 54.27
CA GLY A 219 29.06 12.34 53.33
C GLY A 219 27.95 13.32 52.90
N SER A 220 28.27 14.61 52.84
CA SER A 220 27.37 15.75 52.98
C SER A 220 27.04 16.48 51.65
N ARG A 221 25.88 17.17 51.65
CA ARG A 221 25.57 18.54 51.12
C ARG A 221 24.30 18.63 50.25
N SER A 222 23.39 19.51 50.70
CA SER A 222 22.59 20.55 49.99
C SER A 222 21.87 20.16 48.68
N SER A 223 20.62 20.51 48.35
CA SER A 223 19.67 21.58 48.74
C SER A 223 18.31 21.37 48.02
N SER A 224 17.29 22.13 48.44
CA SER A 224 16.04 22.55 47.75
C SER A 224 14.86 21.58 47.53
N VAL A 225 13.86 21.71 48.43
CA VAL A 225 12.41 21.96 48.24
C VAL A 225 11.73 21.56 46.91
N CYS A 226 10.69 20.71 47.01
CA CYS A 226 9.30 20.98 46.59
C CYS A 226 8.44 19.70 46.68
N ALA A 227 7.34 19.77 47.44
CA ALA A 227 6.38 18.69 47.67
C ALA A 227 5.20 18.76 46.69
N SER A 228 4.79 17.61 46.12
CA SER A 228 3.41 17.30 45.69
C SER A 228 3.27 15.82 45.27
N PRO A 229 2.08 15.20 45.40
CA PRO A 229 1.93 13.76 45.63
C PRO A 229 1.93 12.93 44.33
N ARG A 230 2.69 11.82 44.35
CA ARG A 230 2.63 10.78 43.32
C ARG A 230 1.32 9.99 43.46
N HIS A 231 0.39 10.18 42.52
CA HIS A 231 -0.70 9.22 42.31
C HIS A 231 -0.09 7.91 41.79
N ALA A 232 -0.04 6.90 42.66
CA ALA A 232 0.28 5.54 42.29
C ALA A 232 -0.84 5.00 41.39
N TYR A 233 -0.56 4.83 40.10
CA TYR A 233 -1.38 3.99 39.23
C TYR A 233 -1.19 2.55 39.69
N SER A 234 -2.09 2.11 40.55
CA SER A 234 -2.30 0.69 40.84
C SER A 234 -2.63 -0.02 39.53
N HIS A 235 -1.77 -0.97 39.15
CA HIS A 235 -2.01 -1.93 38.08
C HIS A 235 -3.34 -2.67 38.36
N ARG A 236 -4.44 -2.18 37.77
CA ARG A 236 -5.67 -2.95 37.64
C ARG A 236 -5.48 -3.92 36.48
N GLY A 237 -5.64 -5.21 36.77
CA GLY A 237 -5.66 -6.28 35.78
C GLY A 237 -6.71 -6.05 34.69
N ASP A 238 -6.49 -6.74 33.57
CA ASP A 238 -7.25 -6.60 32.34
C ASP A 238 -8.73 -7.01 32.54
N THR A 239 -9.61 -6.02 32.57
CA THR A 239 -11.03 -6.17 32.93
C THR A 239 -11.83 -6.95 31.89
N ALA A 240 -11.32 -7.03 30.65
CA ALA A 240 -12.00 -7.74 29.56
C ALA A 240 -12.07 -9.25 29.80
N SER A 241 -10.98 -9.85 30.29
CA SER A 241 -10.92 -11.29 30.58
C SER A 241 -11.89 -11.69 31.69
N GLY A 242 -12.01 -10.87 32.74
CA GLY A 242 -12.94 -11.12 33.85
C GLY A 242 -14.41 -11.04 33.44
N ILE A 243 -14.76 -10.19 32.47
CA ILE A 243 -16.14 -10.08 31.95
C ILE A 243 -16.48 -11.31 31.10
N ILE A 244 -15.56 -11.77 30.25
CA ILE A 244 -15.77 -12.93 29.36
C ILE A 244 -15.96 -14.22 30.17
N HIS A 245 -15.19 -14.38 31.24
CA HIS A 245 -15.24 -15.59 32.08
C HIS A 245 -16.18 -15.48 33.30
N GLY A 246 -16.96 -14.40 33.39
CA GLY A 246 -17.97 -14.21 34.44
C GLY A 246 -17.39 -14.00 35.86
N THR A 247 -16.09 -13.72 35.98
CA THR A 247 -15.39 -13.54 37.25
C THR A 247 -15.31 -12.07 37.69
N ALA A 248 -15.74 -11.13 36.83
CA ALA A 248 -15.83 -9.71 37.15
C ALA A 248 -17.25 -9.16 36.90
N PRO A 249 -17.78 -8.30 37.79
CA PRO A 249 -19.06 -7.65 37.59
C PRO A 249 -19.00 -6.69 36.39
N VAL A 250 -20.03 -6.71 35.55
CA VAL A 250 -20.19 -5.73 34.48
C VAL A 250 -20.41 -4.35 35.11
N PRO A 251 -19.57 -3.34 34.84
CA PRO A 251 -19.78 -2.02 35.40
C PRO A 251 -21.09 -1.43 34.87
N THR A 252 -21.99 -1.07 35.78
CA THR A 252 -23.21 -0.33 35.47
C THR A 252 -22.84 1.01 34.87
N ARG A 253 -23.34 1.28 33.66
CA ARG A 253 -23.12 2.57 33.00
C ARG A 253 -23.81 3.67 33.82
N PRO A 254 -23.13 4.78 34.14
CA PRO A 254 -23.81 5.92 34.74
C PRO A 254 -24.81 6.49 33.73
N ASN A 255 -26.07 6.66 34.14
CA ASN A 255 -27.07 7.34 33.34
C ASN A 255 -26.78 8.85 33.35
N TYR A 256 -26.28 9.36 32.23
CA TYR A 256 -26.05 10.78 32.02
C TYR A 256 -27.30 11.41 31.41
N ALA A 257 -27.70 12.58 31.90
CA ALA A 257 -28.76 13.36 31.27
C ALA A 257 -28.37 13.69 29.81
N PRO A 258 -29.33 13.65 28.86
CA PRO A 258 -29.07 13.76 27.42
C PRO A 258 -28.40 15.08 27.03
N ASP A 259 -28.59 16.13 27.84
CA ASP A 259 -28.10 17.47 27.55
C ASP A 259 -26.65 17.69 27.97
N THR A 260 -26.04 16.74 28.70
CA THR A 260 -24.63 16.81 29.08
C THR A 260 -23.72 16.44 27.90
N PRO A 261 -22.47 16.96 27.85
CA PRO A 261 -21.52 16.60 26.79
C PRO A 261 -21.32 15.09 26.66
N GLN A 262 -21.33 14.36 27.78
CA GLN A 262 -21.22 12.90 27.80
C GLN A 262 -22.51 12.21 27.33
N GLY A 263 -23.68 12.73 27.69
CA GLY A 263 -24.98 12.27 27.19
C GLY A 263 -25.08 12.38 25.67
N ARG A 264 -24.75 13.55 25.10
CA ARG A 264 -24.76 13.77 23.64
C ARG A 264 -23.82 12.83 22.90
N LYS A 265 -22.63 12.58 23.46
CA LYS A 265 -21.66 11.63 22.88
C LYS A 265 -22.22 10.20 22.88
N ASN A 266 -22.83 9.76 23.98
CA ASN A 266 -23.44 8.44 24.06
C ASN A 266 -24.60 8.27 23.07
N THR A 267 -25.46 9.29 22.91
CA THR A 267 -26.54 9.27 21.93
C THR A 267 -26.02 9.19 20.50
N ARG A 268 -24.91 9.88 20.18
CA ARG A 268 -24.31 9.82 18.85
C ARG A 268 -23.67 8.46 18.55
N ASP A 269 -22.95 7.92 19.52
CA ASP A 269 -22.12 6.72 19.31
C ASP A 269 -22.96 5.42 19.39
N PHE A 270 -24.12 5.45 20.06
CA PHE A 270 -24.98 4.26 20.27
C PHE A 270 -26.46 4.46 19.89
N GLY A 271 -26.83 5.60 19.31
CA GLY A 271 -28.22 5.93 18.95
C GLY A 271 -28.77 5.23 17.71
N HIS A 272 -28.01 4.32 17.09
CA HIS A 272 -28.55 3.45 16.05
C HIS A 272 -29.34 2.32 16.71
N THR A 273 -30.63 2.52 16.90
CA THR A 273 -31.57 1.42 17.09
C THR A 273 -31.43 0.48 15.90
N SER A 274 -31.12 -0.79 16.16
CA SER A 274 -31.23 -1.85 15.16
C SER A 274 -32.64 -1.83 14.59
N LEU A 275 -32.76 -1.38 13.34
CA LEU A 275 -33.91 -1.67 12.52
C LEU A 275 -33.79 -3.14 12.13
N TRP A 276 -34.66 -3.95 12.72
CA TRP A 276 -35.20 -5.09 11.99
C TRP A 276 -35.76 -4.61 10.65
#